data_AF-A0AAV0XMJ2-F1
#
_entry.id   AF-A0AAV0XMJ2-F1
#
_cell.length_a   1.000
_cell.length_b   1.000
_cell.length_c   1.000
_cell.angle_alpha   90.00
_cell.angle_beta   90.00
_cell.angle_gamma   90.00
#
_symmetry.space_group_name_H-M   'P 1'
#
loop_
_entity.id
_entity.type
_entity.pdbx_description
1 polymer ?
#
loop_
_entity_poly.entity_id
_entity_poly.type
_entity_poly.pdbx_seq_one_letter_code
_entity_poly.pdbx_strand_id
1 'polypeptide(L)'
;MVHLKKVLSEQLGIGIGTIYQTILEYKRSKTISSPNRTKKFINVKDKVDDFDKYAIRRKIHKFWCDREFPTLDKILQVVNEDEDLPDFSRTSMYRLVKSMDFVYVKQGRNSALIEKTEIVDWRRRYLRAYCDIERRVGQYIIWTKLGSMLVTFHTKFGAINRSNQREMRLQRALQPVQ
;
A
#
# COMPACT_ATOMS: atom_id res chain seq x y z
N MET A 1 -23.48 51.82 19.17
CA MET A 1 -23.04 50.42 19.03
C MET A 1 -22.22 49.89 20.20
N VAL A 2 -21.37 50.69 20.85
CA VAL A 2 -20.56 50.23 22.02
C VAL A 2 -21.45 49.97 23.25
N HIS A 3 -22.42 50.85 23.50
CA HIS A 3 -23.32 50.77 24.65
C HIS A 3 -24.21 49.51 24.62
N LEU A 4 -24.77 49.17 23.46
CA LEU A 4 -25.64 47.99 23.28
C LEU A 4 -24.94 46.67 23.61
N LYS A 5 -23.66 46.53 23.25
CA LYS A 5 -22.86 45.33 23.57
C LYS A 5 -22.59 45.19 25.06
N LYS A 6 -22.40 46.33 25.75
CA LYS A 6 -22.18 46.36 27.20
C LYS A 6 -23.44 45.91 27.94
N VAL A 7 -24.60 46.43 27.55
CA VAL A 7 -25.91 46.00 28.09
C VAL A 7 -26.14 44.50 27.85
N LEU A 8 -25.90 44.00 26.63
CA LEU A 8 -26.03 42.56 26.33
C LEU A 8 -25.05 41.70 27.15
N SER A 9 -23.84 42.19 27.39
CA SER A 9 -22.85 41.49 28.20
C SER A 9 -23.27 41.39 29.66
N GLU A 10 -23.78 42.47 30.24
CA GLU A 10 -24.28 42.52 31.61
C GLU A 10 -25.54 41.65 31.79
N GLN A 11 -26.45 41.65 30.81
CA GLN A 11 -27.70 40.87 30.87
C GLN A 11 -27.48 39.36 30.63
N LEU A 12 -26.62 38.99 29.69
CA LEU A 12 -26.40 37.58 29.30
C LEU A 12 -25.22 36.93 30.04
N GLY A 13 -24.40 37.72 30.73
CA GLY A 13 -23.15 37.25 31.34
C GLY A 13 -22.08 36.79 30.34
N ILE A 14 -22.25 37.12 29.05
CA ILE A 14 -21.35 36.73 27.97
C ILE A 14 -20.31 37.83 27.76
N GLY A 15 -19.04 37.47 27.59
CA GLY A 15 -17.98 38.43 27.33
C GLY A 15 -18.24 39.31 26.09
N ILE A 16 -17.95 40.60 26.19
CA ILE A 16 -18.12 41.61 25.11
C ILE A 16 -17.44 41.15 23.80
N GLY A 17 -16.27 40.52 23.92
CA GLY A 17 -15.52 39.97 22.77
C GLY A 17 -16.30 38.88 22.03
N THR A 18 -16.92 37.95 22.74
CA THR A 18 -17.73 36.88 22.15
C THR A 18 -18.94 37.45 21.42
N ILE A 19 -19.67 38.39 22.06
CA ILE A 19 -20.80 39.09 21.44
C ILE A 19 -20.36 39.79 20.15
N TYR A 20 -19.22 40.46 20.18
CA TYR A 20 -18.67 41.11 18.99
C TYR A 20 -18.35 40.12 17.87
N GLN A 21 -17.68 39.00 18.18
CA GLN A 21 -17.34 37.98 17.19
C GLN A 21 -18.58 37.33 16.59
N THR A 22 -19.59 37.01 17.39
CA THR A 22 -20.87 36.45 16.92
C THR A 22 -21.60 37.40 15.98
N ILE A 23 -21.64 38.71 16.30
CA ILE A 23 -22.23 39.72 15.41
C ILE A 23 -21.42 39.84 14.12
N LEU A 24 -20.09 39.78 14.20
CA LEU A 24 -19.21 39.87 13.03
C LEU A 24 -19.37 38.65 12.11
N GLU A 25 -19.44 37.46 12.67
CA GLU A 25 -19.73 36.21 11.96
C GLU A 25 -21.08 36.30 11.26
N TYR A 26 -22.14 36.64 12.00
CA TYR A 26 -23.49 36.81 11.45
C TYR A 26 -23.54 37.86 10.32
N LYS A 27 -22.80 38.96 10.43
CA LYS A 27 -22.73 39.96 9.35
C LYS A 27 -22.11 39.42 8.07
N ARG A 28 -21.12 38.53 8.18
CA ARG A 28 -20.39 37.94 7.05
C ARG A 28 -21.18 36.82 6.38
N SER A 29 -21.65 35.84 7.14
CA SER A 29 -22.25 34.60 6.63
C SER A 29 -23.78 34.54 6.75
N LYS A 30 -24.41 35.52 7.42
CA LYS A 30 -25.85 35.54 7.77
C LYS A 30 -26.31 34.33 8.59
N THR A 31 -25.38 33.51 9.07
CA THR A 31 -25.61 32.27 9.82
C THR A 31 -24.55 32.17 10.91
N ILE A 32 -24.96 31.83 12.14
CA ILE A 32 -24.02 31.61 13.25
C ILE A 32 -23.80 30.11 13.36
N SER A 33 -22.54 29.67 13.25
CA SER A 33 -22.19 28.26 13.45
C SER A 33 -21.80 28.01 14.90
N SER A 34 -22.07 26.81 15.39
CA SER A 34 -21.56 26.42 16.70
C SER A 34 -20.03 26.33 16.65
N PRO A 35 -19.31 26.83 17.69
CA PRO A 35 -17.87 26.63 17.80
C PRO A 35 -17.51 25.15 17.68
N ASN A 36 -16.41 24.83 17.02
CA ASN A 36 -15.98 23.44 16.91
C ASN A 36 -15.63 22.90 18.31
N ARG A 37 -16.51 22.03 18.83
CA ARG A 37 -16.37 21.44 20.16
C ARG A 37 -15.27 20.37 20.23
N THR A 38 -14.83 19.85 19.08
CA THR A 38 -13.83 18.77 19.03
C THR A 38 -12.55 19.23 18.37
N LYS A 39 -11.45 19.12 19.14
CA LYS A 39 -10.11 19.32 18.59
C LYS A 39 -9.80 18.19 17.61
N LYS A 40 -9.46 18.54 16.36
CA LYS A 40 -8.96 17.58 15.38
C LYS A 40 -7.52 17.22 15.77
N PHE A 41 -7.30 16.00 16.25
CA PHE A 41 -5.96 15.47 16.52
C PHE A 41 -5.39 14.85 15.23
N ILE A 42 -4.16 15.20 14.90
CA ILE A 42 -3.43 14.57 13.80
C ILE A 42 -3.16 13.12 14.19
N ASN A 43 -3.64 12.19 13.38
CA ASN A 43 -3.48 10.77 13.64
C ASN A 43 -2.02 10.36 13.35
N VAL A 44 -1.53 9.32 14.02
CA VAL A 44 -0.16 8.80 13.82
C VAL A 44 0.09 8.48 12.35
N LYS A 45 -0.91 7.97 11.63
CA LYS A 45 -0.84 7.70 10.19
C LYS A 45 -0.51 8.93 9.32
N ASP A 46 -0.93 10.11 9.76
CA ASP A 46 -0.78 11.37 9.03
C ASP A 46 0.52 12.07 9.42
N LYS A 47 1.15 11.64 10.52
CA LYS A 47 2.45 12.17 10.99
C LYS A 47 3.64 11.49 10.32
N VAL A 48 3.49 10.23 9.93
CA VAL A 48 4.56 9.42 9.35
C VAL A 48 4.50 9.55 7.84
N ASP A 49 5.65 9.85 7.23
CA ASP A 49 5.75 9.96 5.78
C ASP A 49 5.53 8.60 5.10
N ASP A 50 5.10 8.62 3.84
CA ASP A 50 4.89 7.40 3.09
C ASP A 50 6.20 6.63 2.89
N PHE A 51 7.35 7.32 2.76
CA PHE A 51 8.65 6.67 2.65
C PHE A 51 8.97 5.80 3.88
N ASP A 52 8.73 6.34 5.07
CA ASP A 52 8.94 5.62 6.33
C ASP A 52 7.99 4.43 6.46
N LYS A 53 6.73 4.58 6.02
CA LYS A 53 5.77 3.45 5.95
C LYS A 53 6.30 2.35 5.05
N TYR A 54 6.91 2.68 3.90
CA TYR A 54 7.53 1.68 3.04
C TYR A 54 8.74 1.02 3.69
N ALA A 55 9.57 1.77 4.43
CA ALA A 55 10.70 1.21 5.17
C ALA A 55 10.24 0.22 6.24
N ILE A 56 9.24 0.57 7.06
CA ILE A 56 8.65 -0.32 8.06
C ILE A 56 8.03 -1.55 7.41
N ARG A 57 7.31 -1.38 6.29
CA ARG A 57 6.74 -2.50 5.53
C ARG A 57 7.83 -3.47 5.05
N ARG A 58 8.98 -2.97 4.57
CA ARG A 58 10.12 -3.82 4.19
C ARG A 58 10.64 -4.62 5.39
N LYS A 59 10.78 -3.99 6.56
CA LYS A 59 11.20 -4.69 7.79
C LYS A 59 10.20 -5.78 8.20
N ILE A 60 8.90 -5.50 8.14
CA ILE A 60 7.85 -6.50 8.37
C ILE A 60 7.97 -7.68 7.40
N HIS A 61 8.18 -7.42 6.11
CA HIS A 61 8.38 -8.47 5.10
C HIS A 61 9.66 -9.28 5.32
N LYS A 62 10.72 -8.66 5.85
CA LYS A 62 11.96 -9.37 6.18
C LYS A 62 11.71 -10.50 7.20
N PHE A 63 10.91 -10.26 8.25
CA PHE A 63 10.55 -11.32 9.20
C PHE A 63 9.90 -12.52 8.51
N TRP A 64 9.02 -12.30 7.54
CA TRP A 64 8.42 -13.38 6.75
C TRP A 64 9.46 -14.14 5.93
N CYS A 65 10.45 -13.45 5.34
CA CYS A 65 11.57 -14.11 4.65
C CYS A 65 12.39 -14.99 5.61
N ASP A 66 12.61 -14.51 6.83
CA ASP A 66 13.36 -15.19 7.88
C ASP A 66 12.54 -16.30 8.57
N ARG A 67 11.30 -16.55 8.13
CA ARG A 67 10.33 -17.52 8.69
C ARG A 67 9.95 -17.23 10.15
N GLU A 68 10.16 -15.99 10.59
CA GLU A 68 9.74 -15.53 11.90
C GLU A 68 8.42 -14.78 11.83
N PHE A 69 7.62 -14.87 12.91
CA PHE A 69 6.42 -14.06 13.00
C PHE A 69 6.74 -12.61 13.42
N PRO A 70 6.30 -11.62 12.63
CA PRO A 70 6.42 -10.22 13.00
C PRO A 70 5.43 -9.91 14.13
N THR A 71 5.90 -10.04 15.37
CA THR A 71 5.17 -9.58 16.55
C THR A 71 5.35 -8.09 16.71
N LEU A 72 4.34 -7.39 17.24
CA LEU A 72 4.40 -5.94 17.43
C LEU A 72 5.68 -5.48 18.16
N ASP A 73 6.10 -6.23 19.18
CA ASP A 73 7.29 -5.92 19.98
C ASP A 73 8.60 -6.11 19.21
N LYS A 74 8.68 -7.17 18.39
CA LYS A 74 9.83 -7.39 17.50
C LYS A 74 9.94 -6.31 16.44
N ILE A 75 8.80 -5.91 15.85
CA ILE A 75 8.76 -4.83 14.87
C ILE A 75 9.20 -3.52 15.54
N LEU A 76 8.66 -3.22 16.73
CA LEU A 76 8.99 -2.00 17.46
C LEU A 76 10.48 -1.93 17.79
N GLN A 77 11.04 -3.04 18.26
CA GLN A 77 12.48 -3.14 18.54
C GLN A 77 13.31 -2.87 17.28
N VAL A 78 13.05 -3.59 16.18
CA VAL A 78 13.82 -3.43 14.94
C VAL A 78 13.69 -2.04 14.34
N VAL A 79 12.51 -1.40 14.46
CA VAL A 79 12.30 -0.05 13.92
C VAL A 79 12.98 1.02 14.79
N ASN A 80 12.93 0.92 16.12
CA ASN A 80 13.59 1.88 17.00
C ASN A 80 15.12 1.67 17.04
N GLU A 81 15.63 0.50 16.63
CA GLU A 81 17.06 0.26 16.44
C GLU A 81 17.62 0.90 15.16
N ASP A 82 16.78 1.22 14.17
CA ASP A 82 17.19 1.84 12.91
C ASP A 82 17.31 3.37 13.08
N GLU A 83 18.53 3.92 12.97
CA GLU A 83 18.77 5.37 13.07
C GLU A 83 18.07 6.21 11.99
N ASP A 84 17.75 5.59 10.84
CA ASP A 84 17.08 6.25 9.71
C ASP A 84 15.57 6.45 9.94
N LEU A 85 14.98 5.81 10.97
CA LEU A 85 13.56 5.88 11.26
C LEU A 85 13.27 6.63 12.56
N PRO A 86 12.12 7.33 12.64
CA PRO A 86 11.73 7.98 13.88
C PRO A 86 11.31 6.96 14.94
N ASP A 87 11.56 7.29 16.20
CA ASP A 87 11.13 6.46 17.33
C ASP A 87 9.60 6.38 17.46
N PHE A 88 9.11 5.18 17.75
CA PHE A 88 7.69 4.94 17.98
C PHE A 88 7.39 4.39 19.37
N SER A 89 6.17 4.68 19.84
CA SER A 89 5.57 3.97 20.97
C SER A 89 4.82 2.73 20.49
N ARG A 90 4.61 1.75 21.38
CA ARG A 90 3.87 0.51 21.08
C ARG A 90 2.47 0.77 20.49
N THR A 91 1.71 1.69 21.07
CA THR A 91 0.36 2.05 20.59
C THR A 91 0.39 2.80 19.27
N SER A 92 1.39 3.67 19.05
CA SER A 92 1.61 4.33 17.76
C SER A 92 1.93 3.31 16.67
N MET A 93 2.85 2.37 16.94
CA MET A 93 3.24 1.32 16.01
C MET A 93 2.04 0.44 15.62
N TYR A 94 1.22 0.02 16.59
CA TYR A 94 0.02 -0.75 16.30
C TYR A 94 -0.95 -0.02 15.36
N ARG A 95 -1.19 1.27 15.60
CA ARG A 95 -2.05 2.10 14.74
C ARG A 95 -1.45 2.25 13.34
N LEU A 96 -0.14 2.42 13.25
CA LEU A 96 0.58 2.58 11.99
C LEU A 96 0.53 1.29 11.16
N VAL A 97 0.85 0.15 11.76
CA VAL A 97 0.74 -1.18 11.12
C VAL A 97 -0.69 -1.44 10.64
N LYS A 98 -1.70 -1.10 11.45
CA LYS A 98 -3.11 -1.21 11.06
C LYS A 98 -3.48 -0.30 9.89
N SER A 99 -2.85 0.88 9.79
CA SER A 99 -3.07 1.79 8.65
C SER A 99 -2.41 1.34 7.35
N MET A 100 -1.45 0.40 7.43
CA MET A 100 -0.77 -0.22 6.29
C MET A 100 -1.48 -1.50 5.79
N ASP A 101 -2.74 -1.70 6.21
CA ASP A 101 -3.60 -2.86 5.90
C ASP A 101 -3.11 -4.21 6.42
N PHE A 102 -2.22 -4.21 7.43
CA PHE A 102 -1.87 -5.44 8.12
C PHE A 102 -2.97 -5.86 9.09
N VAL A 103 -3.39 -7.11 8.99
CA VAL A 103 -4.42 -7.72 9.84
C VAL A 103 -3.73 -8.51 10.96
N TYR A 104 -4.14 -8.25 12.20
CA TYR A 104 -3.74 -9.07 13.33
C TYR A 104 -4.49 -10.41 13.31
N VAL A 105 -3.73 -11.50 13.35
CA VAL A 105 -4.27 -12.87 13.40
C VAL A 105 -3.73 -13.55 14.64
N LYS A 106 -4.62 -14.08 15.50
CA LYS A 106 -4.22 -14.91 16.63
C LYS A 106 -3.78 -16.27 16.11
N GLN A 107 -2.55 -16.68 16.39
CA GLN A 107 -2.02 -17.99 16.06
C GLN A 107 -1.60 -18.77 17.30
N GLY A 108 -1.69 -20.09 17.22
CA GLY A 108 -1.31 -21.02 18.30
C GLY A 108 0.12 -21.56 18.21
N ARG A 109 0.82 -21.39 17.09
CA ARG A 109 2.21 -21.84 16.88
C ARG A 109 3.08 -20.69 16.40
N ASN A 110 4.36 -20.70 16.78
CA ASN A 110 5.33 -19.62 16.48
C ASN A 110 6.06 -19.80 15.13
N SER A 111 5.59 -20.67 14.24
CA SER A 111 6.18 -20.92 12.93
C SER A 111 5.26 -20.48 11.80
N ALA A 112 5.72 -19.57 10.94
CA ALA A 112 4.99 -19.20 9.73
C ALA A 112 5.14 -20.34 8.71
N LEU A 113 4.03 -21.03 8.41
CA LEU A 113 3.98 -22.03 7.32
C LEU A 113 4.06 -21.29 5.98
N ILE A 114 5.28 -20.98 5.58
CA ILE A 114 5.60 -20.37 4.29
C ILE A 114 6.20 -21.44 3.39
N GLU A 115 5.89 -21.37 2.10
CA GLU A 115 6.47 -22.22 1.07
C GLU A 115 8.01 -22.19 1.15
N LYS A 116 8.64 -23.33 0.83
CA LYS A 116 10.09 -23.38 0.69
C LYS A 116 10.54 -22.42 -0.42
N THR A 117 11.68 -21.75 -0.20
CA THR A 117 12.28 -20.79 -1.15
C THR A 117 12.44 -21.39 -2.55
N GLU A 118 12.85 -22.66 -2.63
CA GLU A 118 12.97 -23.41 -3.89
C GLU A 118 11.65 -23.48 -4.66
N ILE A 119 10.52 -23.74 -3.97
CA ILE A 119 9.18 -23.83 -4.57
C ILE A 119 8.78 -22.45 -5.12
N VAL A 120 9.05 -21.38 -4.36
CA VAL A 120 8.79 -20.01 -4.80
C VAL A 120 9.63 -19.66 -6.04
N ASP A 121 10.89 -20.04 -6.06
CA ASP A 121 11.79 -19.79 -7.19
C ASP A 121 11.39 -20.58 -8.43
N TRP A 122 10.97 -21.84 -8.27
CA TRP A 122 10.41 -22.63 -9.38
C TRP A 122 9.16 -21.98 -9.95
N ARG A 123 8.24 -21.50 -9.11
CA ARG A 123 7.05 -20.77 -9.56
C ARG A 123 7.42 -19.50 -10.32
N ARG A 124 8.35 -18.68 -9.80
CA ARG A 124 8.81 -17.46 -10.48
C ARG A 124 9.44 -17.76 -11.83
N ARG A 125 10.28 -18.79 -11.90
CA ARG A 125 10.90 -19.25 -13.16
C ARG A 125 9.86 -19.71 -14.15
N TYR A 126 8.89 -20.51 -13.69
CA TYR A 126 7.77 -20.98 -14.51
C TYR A 126 6.95 -19.81 -15.06
N LEU A 127 6.54 -18.87 -14.21
CA LEU A 127 5.75 -17.70 -14.62
C LEU A 127 6.52 -16.78 -15.58
N ARG A 128 7.82 -16.54 -15.35
CA ARG A 128 8.66 -15.78 -16.30
C ARG A 128 8.75 -16.48 -17.65
N ALA A 129 9.08 -17.77 -17.63
CA ALA A 129 9.15 -18.57 -18.85
C ALA A 129 7.81 -18.54 -19.61
N TYR A 130 6.69 -18.65 -18.88
CA TYR A 130 5.35 -18.53 -19.43
C TYR A 130 5.10 -17.16 -20.07
N CYS A 131 5.35 -16.06 -19.36
CA CYS A 131 5.17 -14.70 -19.90
C CYS A 131 6.07 -14.44 -21.12
N ASP A 132 7.30 -14.97 -21.11
CA ASP A 132 8.22 -14.82 -22.23
C ASP A 132 7.77 -15.63 -23.46
N ILE A 133 7.18 -16.82 -23.25
CA ILE A 133 6.55 -17.60 -24.32
C ILE A 133 5.35 -16.83 -24.89
N GLU A 134 4.48 -16.30 -24.03
CA GLU A 134 3.28 -15.56 -24.43
C GLU A 134 3.63 -14.31 -25.25
N ARG A 135 4.65 -13.55 -24.85
CA ARG A 135 5.16 -12.40 -25.61
C ARG A 135 5.73 -12.78 -26.99
N ARG A 136 6.33 -13.96 -27.12
CA ARG A 136 6.98 -14.42 -28.37
C ARG A 136 6.00 -15.03 -29.37
N VAL A 137 4.98 -15.73 -28.89
CA VAL A 137 4.07 -16.51 -29.73
C VAL A 137 2.74 -15.76 -29.93
N GLY A 138 2.41 -14.77 -29.09
CA GLY A 138 1.20 -13.96 -29.23
C GLY A 138 -0.09 -14.76 -29.11
N GLN A 139 -0.06 -15.91 -28.42
CA GLN A 139 -1.09 -16.93 -28.53
C GLN A 139 -1.76 -17.18 -27.18
N TYR A 140 -3.08 -16.94 -27.14
CA TYR A 140 -3.94 -17.22 -26.00
C TYR A 140 -4.00 -18.73 -25.75
N ILE A 141 -3.61 -19.17 -24.55
CA ILE A 141 -3.77 -20.56 -24.11
C ILE A 141 -5.18 -20.70 -23.52
N ILE A 142 -6.05 -21.44 -24.21
CA ILE A 142 -7.35 -21.84 -23.65
C ILE A 142 -7.12 -22.94 -22.61
N TRP A 143 -7.46 -22.66 -21.35
CA TRP A 143 -7.46 -23.67 -20.30
C TRP A 143 -8.63 -24.62 -20.52
N THR A 144 -8.39 -25.81 -21.06
CA THR A 144 -9.32 -26.92 -20.83
C THR A 144 -8.98 -27.52 -19.47
N LYS A 145 -9.73 -27.13 -18.43
CA LYS A 145 -9.82 -27.98 -17.24
C LYS A 145 -10.22 -29.37 -17.74
N LEU A 146 -9.45 -30.40 -17.41
CA LEU A 146 -9.83 -31.80 -17.64
C LEU A 146 -11.27 -31.99 -17.14
N GLY A 147 -12.23 -32.07 -18.05
CA GLY A 147 -13.65 -32.17 -17.70
C GLY A 147 -14.67 -31.52 -18.63
N SER A 148 -14.31 -30.81 -19.71
CA SER A 148 -15.29 -30.47 -20.75
C SER A 148 -14.68 -30.44 -22.14
N MET A 149 -15.11 -31.41 -22.94
CA MET A 149 -14.92 -31.46 -24.38
C MET A 149 -15.73 -30.35 -25.06
N LEU A 150 -15.15 -29.89 -26.18
CA LEU A 150 -15.75 -29.11 -27.25
C LEU A 150 -16.09 -27.65 -26.94
N VAL A 151 -15.12 -26.77 -27.24
CA VAL A 151 -15.46 -25.54 -27.96
C VAL A 151 -14.32 -25.19 -28.94
N THR A 152 -14.56 -25.37 -30.23
CA THR A 152 -13.74 -24.82 -31.32
C THR A 152 -13.91 -23.30 -31.38
N PHE A 153 -12.81 -22.54 -31.38
CA PHE A 153 -12.86 -21.13 -31.79
C PHE A 153 -11.74 -20.75 -32.76
N HIS A 154 -12.24 -20.30 -33.92
CA HIS A 154 -11.66 -19.57 -35.04
C HIS A 154 -10.19 -19.10 -34.99
N THR A 155 -9.43 -19.61 -35.95
CA THR A 155 -8.31 -18.94 -36.61
C THR A 155 -8.80 -17.71 -37.38
N LYS A 156 -8.28 -16.51 -37.07
CA LYS A 156 -7.95 -15.46 -38.05
C LYS A 156 -7.20 -14.28 -37.40
N PHE A 157 -6.32 -13.69 -38.21
CA PHE A 157 -5.41 -12.55 -38.00
C PHE A 157 -4.10 -12.87 -37.26
N GLY A 158 -2.91 -12.50 -37.74
CA GLY A 158 -2.50 -11.75 -38.91
C GLY A 158 -0.97 -11.88 -39.06
N ALA A 159 -0.47 -11.77 -40.28
CA ALA A 159 0.95 -11.94 -40.61
C ALA A 159 1.86 -10.94 -39.86
N ILE A 160 2.99 -11.40 -39.29
CA ILE A 160 4.23 -10.63 -39.13
C ILE A 160 5.46 -11.59 -39.16
N ASN A 161 6.32 -11.32 -40.14
CA ASN A 161 7.75 -11.62 -40.36
C ASN A 161 8.36 -13.03 -40.20
N ARG A 162 8.61 -13.67 -41.35
CA ARG A 162 9.54 -14.80 -41.53
C ARG A 162 11.00 -14.39 -41.79
N SER A 163 11.41 -13.16 -41.49
CA SER A 163 12.76 -12.67 -41.81
C SER A 163 13.84 -13.06 -40.79
N ASN A 164 13.51 -13.28 -39.51
CA ASN A 164 14.54 -13.43 -38.46
C ASN A 164 15.03 -14.86 -38.18
N GLN A 165 14.57 -15.89 -38.91
CA GLN A 165 15.09 -17.26 -38.74
C GLN A 165 16.26 -17.62 -39.66
N ARG A 166 16.54 -16.85 -40.71
CA ARG A 166 17.70 -17.10 -41.58
C ARG A 166 19.00 -16.49 -41.04
N GLU A 167 18.95 -15.37 -40.33
CA GLU A 167 20.16 -14.74 -39.78
C GLU A 167 20.79 -15.50 -38.60
N MET A 168 19.98 -16.13 -37.74
CA MET A 168 20.51 -16.93 -36.61
C MET A 168 21.19 -18.24 -37.02
N ARG A 169 21.00 -18.72 -38.27
CA ARG A 169 21.72 -19.90 -38.79
C ARG A 169 23.07 -19.54 -39.41
N LEU A 170 23.23 -18.33 -39.93
CA LEU A 170 24.47 -17.90 -40.58
C LEU A 170 25.56 -17.48 -39.57
N GLN A 171 25.18 -16.99 -38.39
CA GLN A 171 26.15 -16.63 -37.34
C GLN A 171 26.74 -17.85 -36.59
N ARG A 172 26.14 -19.04 -36.69
CA ARG A 172 26.66 -20.27 -36.06
C ARG A 172 27.62 -21.06 -36.97
N ALA A 173 27.77 -20.68 -38.25
CA ALA A 173 28.61 -21.37 -39.22
C ALA A 173 29.99 -20.72 -39.47
N LEU A 174 30.34 -19.64 -38.75
CA LEU A 174 31.57 -18.86 -38.94
C LEU A 174 32.41 -18.72 -37.66
N GLN A 175 32.57 -19.79 -36.88
CA GLN A 175 33.65 -19.85 -35.90
C GLN A 175 34.62 -20.99 -36.27
N PRO A 176 35.89 -20.69 -36.58
CA PRO A 176 36.89 -21.72 -36.83
C PRO A 176 37.23 -22.42 -35.51
N VAL A 177 37.30 -23.75 -35.58
CA VAL A 177 37.78 -24.63 -34.51
C VAL A 177 39.27 -24.33 -34.28
N GLN A 178 39.64 -23.97 -33.05
CA GLN A 178 41.00 -24.08 -32.52
C GLN A 178 41.04 -25.21 -31.50
#